data_AF-A0A9E4RUX4-F1
#
_entry.id   AF-A0A9E4RUX4-F1
#
_cell.length_a   1.000
_cell.length_b   1.000
_cell.length_c   1.000
_cell.angle_alpha   90.00
_cell.angle_beta   90.00
_cell.angle_gamma   90.00
#
_symmetry.space_group_name_H-M   'P 1'
#
loop_
_entity.id
_entity.type
_entity.pdbx_description
1 polymer ?
#
loop_
_entity_poly.entity_id
_entity_poly.type
_entity_poly.pdbx_seq_one_letter_code
_entity_poly.pdbx_strand_id
1 'polypeptide(L)'
;DVSRPGIKSLIESLKARGERTPENVVDSCLDLMGPLEVQPESRVELIDFVGTGGEFGWDTSDQLEASKARVSELLQLIVSLREYQYA
;
A
#
# COMPACT_ATOMS: atom_id res chain seq x y z
N ASP A 1 -10.78 -6.67 -1.23
CA ASP A 1 -10.76 -8.01 -1.87
C ASP A 1 -9.50 -8.10 -2.71
N VAL A 2 -8.51 -8.85 -2.22
CA VAL A 2 -7.18 -9.05 -2.82
C VAL A 2 -7.21 -9.72 -4.20
N SER A 3 -8.35 -10.27 -4.61
CA SER A 3 -8.52 -10.86 -5.94
C SER A 3 -8.70 -9.83 -7.06
N ARG A 4 -8.97 -8.56 -6.71
CA ARG A 4 -9.20 -7.47 -7.67
C ARG A 4 -7.99 -7.27 -8.59
N PRO A 5 -8.18 -7.15 -9.92
CA PRO A 5 -7.08 -6.99 -10.87
C PRO A 5 -6.14 -5.82 -10.54
N GLY A 6 -6.69 -4.70 -10.06
CA GLY A 6 -5.89 -3.53 -9.67
C GLY A 6 -4.95 -3.80 -8.49
N ILE A 7 -5.40 -4.56 -7.48
CA ILE A 7 -4.56 -4.92 -6.33
C ILE A 7 -3.44 -5.87 -6.74
N LYS A 8 -3.73 -6.83 -7.63
CA LYS A 8 -2.71 -7.72 -8.19
C LYS A 8 -1.64 -6.95 -8.95
N SER A 9 -2.05 -6.04 -9.85
CA SER A 9 -1.13 -5.20 -10.62
C SER A 9 -0.27 -4.32 -9.71
N LEU A 10 -0.83 -3.80 -8.62
CA LEU A 10 -0.12 -2.98 -7.67
C LEU A 10 0.93 -3.79 -6.91
N ILE A 11 0.58 -5.00 -6.45
CA ILE A 11 1.52 -5.90 -5.77
C ILE A 11 2.64 -6.36 -6.71
N GLU A 12 2.33 -6.67 -7.96
CA GLU A 12 3.35 -6.97 -8.98
C GLU A 12 4.30 -5.78 -9.19
N SER A 13 3.77 -4.55 -9.16
CA SER A 13 4.58 -3.33 -9.26
C SER A 13 5.48 -3.12 -8.05
N LEU A 14 4.97 -3.31 -6.83
CA LEU A 14 5.75 -3.25 -5.59
C LEU A 14 6.88 -4.30 -5.60
N LYS A 15 6.55 -5.53 -6.03
CA LYS A 15 7.52 -6.61 -6.21
C LYS A 15 8.62 -6.26 -7.21
N ALA A 16 8.24 -5.71 -8.37
CA ALA A 16 9.17 -5.32 -9.42
C ALA A 16 10.12 -4.19 -8.96
N ARG A 17 9.63 -3.28 -8.12
CA ARG A 17 10.42 -2.20 -7.49
C ARG A 17 11.25 -2.68 -6.30
N GLY A 18 10.94 -3.85 -5.75
CA GLY A 18 11.62 -4.40 -4.58
C GLY A 18 11.23 -3.71 -3.27
N GLU A 19 10.11 -2.99 -3.25
CA GLU A 19 9.68 -2.23 -2.08
C GLU A 19 9.25 -3.14 -0.95
N ARG A 20 9.88 -2.99 0.20
CA ARG A 20 9.61 -3.81 1.39
C ARG A 20 9.34 -2.99 2.63
N THR A 21 9.82 -1.75 2.68
CA THR A 21 9.62 -0.89 3.84
C THR A 21 8.19 -0.32 3.83
N PRO A 22 7.56 -0.16 5.02
CA PRO A 22 6.27 0.52 5.15
C PRO A 22 6.20 1.84 4.38
N GLU A 23 7.23 2.67 4.49
CA GLU A 23 7.35 3.98 3.87
C GLU A 23 7.27 3.88 2.34
N ASN A 24 8.11 3.05 1.73
CA ASN A 24 8.16 2.97 0.28
C ASN A 24 6.93 2.29 -0.30
N VAL A 25 6.33 1.34 0.44
CA VAL A 25 5.07 0.72 0.03
C VAL A 25 3.93 1.73 0.06
N VAL A 26 3.85 2.58 1.09
CA VAL A 26 2.86 3.68 1.15
C VAL A 26 3.05 4.65 -0.01
N ASP A 27 4.27 5.15 -0.21
CA ASP A 27 4.57 6.10 -1.29
C ASP A 27 4.24 5.51 -2.66
N SER A 28 4.65 4.27 -2.91
CA SER A 28 4.35 3.57 -4.16
C SER A 28 2.85 3.35 -4.36
N CYS A 29 2.07 3.09 -3.30
CA CYS A 29 0.63 2.96 -3.42
C CYS A 29 -0.02 4.30 -3.84
N LEU A 30 0.41 5.40 -3.22
CA LEU A 30 -0.08 6.75 -3.55
C LEU A 30 0.27 7.13 -4.99
N ASP A 31 1.49 6.82 -5.46
CA ASP A 31 1.91 7.05 -6.84
C ASP A 31 1.08 6.24 -7.85
N LEU A 32 0.83 4.95 -7.55
CA LEU A 32 0.15 4.02 -8.46
C LEU A 32 -1.37 4.22 -8.53
N MET A 33 -1.98 4.76 -7.47
CA MET A 33 -3.43 5.07 -7.44
C MET A 33 -3.80 6.34 -8.21
N GLY A 34 -2.81 7.11 -8.63
CA GLY A 34 -2.97 8.46 -9.16
C GLY A 34 -2.21 9.39 -8.23
N PRO A 35 -1.14 10.06 -8.69
CA PRO A 35 -0.10 10.68 -7.87
C PRO A 35 -0.68 11.65 -6.85
N LEU A 36 -1.07 11.10 -5.71
CA LEU A 36 -1.86 11.78 -4.70
C LEU A 36 -0.88 12.37 -3.68
N GLU A 37 -0.80 13.69 -3.66
CA GLU A 37 -0.16 14.39 -2.56
C GLU A 37 -1.12 14.38 -1.36
N VAL A 38 -0.84 13.51 -0.40
CA VAL A 38 -1.53 13.52 0.89
C VAL A 38 -0.81 14.46 1.85
N GLN A 39 -1.54 14.94 2.86
CA GLN A 39 -0.92 15.70 3.94
C GLN A 39 0.13 14.85 4.67
N PRO A 40 1.23 15.45 5.18
CA PRO A 40 2.27 14.73 5.90
C PRO A 40 1.72 13.89 7.07
N GLU A 41 0.71 14.40 7.77
CA GLU A 41 0.06 13.72 8.90
C GLU A 41 -0.64 12.43 8.43
N SER A 42 -1.42 12.51 7.35
CA SER A 42 -2.06 11.32 6.76
C SER A 42 -1.03 10.31 6.26
N ARG A 43 0.07 10.77 5.66
CA ARG A 43 1.16 9.88 5.26
C ARG A 43 1.74 9.13 6.46
N VAL A 44 1.99 9.81 7.58
CA VAL A 44 2.46 9.19 8.82
C VAL A 44 1.46 8.15 9.33
N GLU A 45 0.16 8.47 9.35
CA GLU A 45 -0.87 7.52 9.77
C GLU A 45 -0.93 6.27 8.88
N LEU A 46 -0.78 6.41 7.57
CA LEU A 46 -0.72 5.27 6.64
C LEU A 46 0.51 4.38 6.93
N ILE A 47 1.67 5.00 7.16
CA ILE A 47 2.93 4.29 7.47
C ILE A 47 2.80 3.56 8.80
N ASP A 48 2.29 4.20 9.83
CA ASP A 48 2.07 3.60 11.15
C ASP A 48 1.10 2.43 11.04
N PHE A 49 0.00 2.59 10.29
CA PHE A 49 -1.00 1.55 10.06
C PHE A 49 -0.37 0.27 9.49
N VAL A 50 0.34 0.38 8.37
CA VAL A 50 0.99 -0.81 7.79
C VAL A 50 2.22 -1.24 8.59
N GLY A 51 2.93 -0.32 9.24
CA GLY A 51 4.16 -0.57 9.99
C GLY A 51 3.98 -1.55 11.16
N THR A 52 2.76 -1.65 11.71
CA THR A 52 2.40 -2.66 12.72
C THR A 52 2.68 -4.11 12.26
N GLY A 53 2.66 -4.38 10.96
CA GLY A 53 2.96 -5.68 10.36
C GLY A 53 4.42 -5.89 9.97
N GLY A 54 5.31 -4.93 10.23
CA GLY A 54 6.73 -4.97 9.84
C GLY A 54 6.97 -4.81 8.35
N GLU A 55 8.12 -5.27 7.85
CA GLU A 55 8.42 -5.22 6.42
C GLU A 55 7.47 -6.11 5.59
N PHE A 56 7.29 -5.75 4.32
CA PHE A 56 6.56 -6.54 3.34
C PHE A 56 7.47 -7.63 2.77
N GLY A 57 6.90 -8.81 2.58
CA GLY A 57 7.60 -9.99 2.10
C GLY A 57 6.97 -10.54 0.84
N TRP A 58 7.82 -10.87 -0.12
CA TRP A 58 7.41 -11.24 -1.48
C TRP A 58 7.84 -12.64 -1.89
N ASP A 59 8.73 -13.23 -1.10
CA ASP A 59 9.58 -14.35 -1.46
C ASP A 59 8.92 -15.70 -1.15
N THR A 60 8.12 -15.76 -0.08
CA THR A 60 7.33 -16.96 0.27
C THR A 60 5.84 -16.74 0.08
N SER A 61 5.09 -17.83 -0.09
CA SER A 61 3.63 -17.77 -0.23
C SER A 61 2.97 -17.11 0.99
N ASP A 62 3.41 -17.45 2.20
CA ASP A 62 2.82 -16.92 3.44
C ASP A 62 3.08 -15.41 3.59
N GLN A 63 4.32 -14.98 3.29
CA GLN A 63 4.67 -13.57 3.28
C GLN A 63 3.87 -12.80 2.22
N LEU A 64 3.70 -13.39 1.04
CA LEU A 64 2.95 -12.78 -0.04
C LEU A 64 1.46 -12.63 0.32
N GLU A 65 0.83 -13.64 0.94
CA GLU A 65 -0.57 -13.55 1.36
C GLU A 65 -0.77 -12.51 2.48
N ALA A 66 0.14 -12.46 3.47
CA ALA A 66 0.11 -11.43 4.50
C ALA A 66 0.29 -10.02 3.91
N SER A 67 1.23 -9.87 2.97
CA SER A 67 1.49 -8.61 2.28
C SER A 67 0.32 -8.18 1.41
N LYS A 68 -0.35 -9.12 0.72
CA LYS A 68 -1.58 -8.86 -0.06
C LYS A 68 -2.70 -8.29 0.80
N ALA A 69 -2.94 -8.89 1.96
CA ALA A 69 -3.96 -8.43 2.89
C ALA A 69 -3.68 -6.99 3.35
N ARG A 70 -2.45 -6.74 3.80
CA ARG A 70 -2.01 -5.41 4.27
C ARG A 70 -2.08 -4.34 3.17
N VAL A 71 -1.66 -4.67 1.95
CA VAL A 71 -1.81 -3.76 0.80
C VAL A 71 -3.28 -3.47 0.52
N SER A 72 -4.17 -4.49 0.56
CA SER A 72 -5.60 -4.26 0.35
C SER A 72 -6.19 -3.33 1.41
N GLU A 73 -5.81 -3.48 2.68
CA GLU A 73 -6.26 -2.63 3.77
C GLU A 73 -5.72 -1.19 3.63
N LEU A 74 -4.44 -1.04 3.29
CA LEU A 74 -3.83 0.26 3.00
C LEU A 74 -4.59 1.01 1.90
N LEU A 75 -4.91 0.33 0.79
CA LEU A 75 -5.68 0.94 -0.30
C LEU A 75 -7.08 1.36 0.16
N GLN A 76 -7.73 0.58 1.02
CA GLN A 76 -9.03 0.96 1.60
C GLN A 76 -8.92 2.21 2.48
N LEU A 77 -7.82 2.35 3.23
CA LEU A 77 -7.56 3.53 4.04
C LEU A 77 -7.28 4.76 3.15
N ILE A 78 -6.44 4.61 2.12
CA ILE A 78 -6.14 5.69 1.16
C ILE A 78 -7.42 6.22 0.50
N VAL A 79 -8.31 5.35 -0.02
CA VAL A 79 -9.55 5.82 -0.65
C VAL A 79 -10.55 6.46 0.33
N SER A 80 -10.34 6.28 1.64
CA SER A 80 -11.14 6.91 2.68
C SER A 80 -10.62 8.30 3.09
N LEU A 81 -9.39 8.65 2.71
CA LEU A 81 -8.80 9.95 2.97
C LEU A 81 -9.57 11.05 2.23
N ARG A 82 -9.66 12.23 2.84
CA ARG A 82 -10.36 13.38 2.26
C ARG A 82 -9.67 13.83 0.99
N GLU A 83 -8.34 13.78 0.99
CA GLU A 83 -7.47 14.09 -0.15
C GLU A 83 -7.85 13.27 -1.38
N TYR A 84 -8.11 11.97 -1.21
CA TYR A 84 -8.55 11.10 -2.31
C TYR A 84 -9.98 11.43 -2.78
N GLN A 85 -10.85 11.90 -1.87
CA GLN A 85 -12.24 12.25 -2.19
C GLN A 85 -12.39 13.59 -2.94
N TYR A 86 -11.40 14.48 -2.83
CA TYR A 86 -11.40 15.81 -3.45
C TYR A 86 -10.35 16.00 -4.56
N ALA A 87 -9.55 14.96 -4.85
CA ALA A 87 -8.58 14.93 -5.95
C ALA A 87 -9.22 14.79 -7.34
#